data_AF-A0AAW3FK68-F1
#
_entry.id   AF-A0AAW3FK68-F1
#
_cell.length_a   1.000
_cell.length_b   1.000
_cell.length_c   1.000
_cell.angle_alpha   90.00
_cell.angle_beta   90.00
_cell.angle_gamma   90.00
#
_symmetry.space_group_name_H-M   'P 1'
#
loop_
_entity.id
_entity.type
_entity.pdbx_description
1 polymer ?
#
loop_
_entity_poly.entity_id
_entity_poly.type
_entity_poly.pdbx_seq_one_letter_code
_entity_poly.pdbx_strand_id
1 'polypeptide(L)'
;MSKSEVIQNLLDELNNQNQIYIAIIGTILAVLGLAFTIFSFMQRRFSDKQIQKMEDDFKHDFKQDFKIEENNEVLRDMRATLAEVHKSEKLLKQEIITATDLNFENSSFLLSQVDGDTHTLELNNMLINFNTTFDKAISTHKLNLSTLQHVIVNLINCLQRIRRYRIRYDEEAYDIINSLFDKLSSQSIISIQKNSDMNRYFTQHSLLECLKSLKSELKECDKYMNNELEDHDID
;
A
#
# COMPACT_ATOMS: atom_id res chain seq x y z
N MET A 1 87.23 25.06 59.87
CA MET A 1 85.84 24.75 60.22
C MET A 1 85.82 23.55 61.12
N SER A 2 85.33 23.72 62.36
CA SER A 2 85.25 22.61 63.31
C SER A 2 83.99 21.77 63.02
N LYS A 3 84.03 20.46 63.30
CA LYS A 3 82.87 19.56 63.11
C LYS A 3 81.63 20.03 63.89
N SER A 4 81.80 20.85 64.94
CA SER A 4 80.72 21.40 65.76
C SER A 4 79.91 22.49 65.05
N GLU A 5 80.55 23.35 64.25
CA GLU A 5 79.85 24.41 63.49
C GLU A 5 79.03 23.82 62.34
N VAL A 6 79.51 22.74 61.72
CA VAL A 6 78.78 22.03 60.67
C VAL A 6 77.54 21.30 61.24
N ILE A 7 77.65 20.74 62.45
CA ILE A 7 76.54 20.07 63.14
C ILE A 7 75.50 21.07 63.64
N GLN A 8 75.90 22.24 64.15
CA GLN A 8 74.96 23.30 64.55
C GLN A 8 74.21 23.88 63.35
N ASN A 9 74.90 24.16 62.24
CA ASN A 9 74.23 24.63 61.02
C ASN A 9 73.26 23.58 60.44
N LEU A 10 73.56 22.28 60.55
CA LEU A 10 72.65 21.21 60.12
C LEU A 10 71.43 21.06 61.05
N LEU A 11 71.58 21.31 62.34
CA LEU A 11 70.47 21.28 63.32
C LEU A 11 69.53 22.48 63.15
N ASP A 12 70.05 23.66 62.89
CA ASP A 12 69.25 24.87 62.62
C ASP A 12 68.53 24.78 61.27
N GLU A 13 69.16 24.20 60.24
CA GLU A 13 68.53 23.94 58.95
C GLU A 13 67.41 22.88 59.07
N LEU A 14 67.58 21.84 59.91
CA LEU A 14 66.55 20.83 60.20
C LEU A 14 65.34 21.42 60.93
N ASN A 15 65.56 22.31 61.90
CA ASN A 15 64.49 22.94 62.66
C ASN A 15 63.71 23.99 61.83
N ASN A 16 64.44 24.76 61.01
CA ASN A 16 63.86 25.70 60.06
C ASN A 16 63.06 24.98 58.95
N GLN A 17 63.61 23.88 58.40
CA GLN A 17 62.86 23.04 57.46
C GLN A 17 61.59 22.47 58.11
N ASN A 18 61.64 22.00 59.35
CA ASN A 18 60.46 21.44 60.02
C ASN A 18 59.37 22.50 60.28
N GLN A 19 59.74 23.74 60.62
CA GLN A 19 58.79 24.86 60.72
C GLN A 19 58.17 25.22 59.37
N ILE A 20 58.96 25.23 58.28
CA ILE A 20 58.46 25.48 56.93
C ILE A 20 57.51 24.36 56.50
N TYR A 21 57.83 23.10 56.77
CA TYR A 21 56.94 21.96 56.49
C TYR A 21 55.62 22.05 57.28
N ILE A 22 55.66 22.40 58.57
CA ILE A 22 54.45 22.58 59.38
C ILE A 22 53.60 23.76 58.85
N ALA A 23 54.23 24.86 58.43
CA ALA A 23 53.53 26.01 57.85
C ALA A 23 52.88 25.67 56.49
N ILE A 24 53.57 24.89 55.65
CA ILE A 24 53.03 24.41 54.36
C ILE A 24 51.84 23.46 54.61
N ILE A 25 51.96 22.51 55.54
CA ILE A 25 50.86 21.59 55.89
C ILE A 25 49.65 22.36 56.44
N GLY A 26 49.88 23.34 57.32
CA GLY A 26 48.82 24.19 57.87
C GLY A 26 48.10 25.01 56.80
N THR A 27 48.85 25.54 55.82
CA THR A 27 48.28 26.29 54.69
C THR A 27 47.46 25.37 53.77
N ILE A 28 47.97 24.16 53.48
CA ILE A 28 47.24 23.17 52.67
C ILE A 28 45.93 22.75 53.37
N LEU A 29 45.94 22.53 54.68
CA LEU A 29 44.75 22.19 55.45
C LEU A 29 43.73 23.35 55.48
N ALA A 30 44.19 24.60 55.58
CA ALA A 30 43.31 25.77 55.53
C ALA A 30 42.66 25.94 54.14
N VAL A 31 43.41 25.73 53.06
CA VAL A 31 42.90 25.77 51.68
C VAL A 31 41.91 24.62 51.44
N LEU A 32 42.19 23.42 51.92
CA LEU A 32 41.28 22.27 51.84
C LEU A 32 40.00 22.50 52.67
N GLY A 33 40.09 23.12 53.85
CA GLY A 33 38.93 23.48 54.68
C GLY A 33 38.05 24.56 54.03
N LEU A 34 38.65 25.56 53.40
CA LEU A 34 37.92 26.57 52.62
C LEU A 34 37.27 25.96 51.38
N ALA A 35 37.96 25.07 50.67
CA ALA A 35 37.37 24.33 49.56
C ALA A 35 36.19 23.46 50.03
N PHE A 36 36.30 22.79 51.19
CA PHE A 36 35.26 21.93 51.73
C PHE A 36 34.02 22.70 52.20
N THR A 37 34.19 23.90 52.77
CA THR A 37 33.09 24.78 53.17
C THR A 37 32.37 25.39 51.97
N ILE A 38 33.10 25.80 50.93
CA ILE A 38 32.53 26.25 49.66
C ILE A 38 31.81 25.10 48.95
N PHE A 39 32.39 23.89 48.93
CA PHE A 39 31.78 22.70 48.36
C PHE A 39 30.52 22.28 49.13
N SER A 40 30.55 22.32 50.46
CA SER A 40 29.38 22.05 51.32
C SER A 40 28.28 23.11 51.15
N PHE A 41 28.65 24.37 50.92
CA PHE A 41 27.70 25.46 50.63
C PHE A 41 27.09 25.32 49.23
N MET A 42 27.88 24.95 48.21
CA MET A 42 27.39 24.63 46.87
C MET A 42 26.51 23.38 46.86
N GLN A 43 26.90 22.33 47.58
CA GLN A 43 26.12 21.09 47.73
C GLN A 43 24.81 21.32 48.51
N ARG A 44 24.79 22.28 49.45
CA ARG A 44 23.57 22.72 50.16
C ARG A 44 22.67 23.61 49.31
N ARG A 45 23.24 24.42 48.40
CA ARG A 45 22.49 25.22 47.40
C ARG A 45 21.90 24.33 46.31
N PHE A 46 22.61 23.29 45.90
CA PHE A 46 22.08 22.16 45.10
C PHE A 46 21.45 21.09 45.97
N SER A 47 20.53 21.49 46.87
CA SER A 47 19.67 20.51 47.55
C SER A 47 18.85 19.78 46.49
N ASP A 48 18.66 18.46 46.66
CA ASP A 48 17.80 17.63 45.78
C ASP A 48 16.44 18.30 45.50
N LYS A 49 15.93 19.11 46.43
CA LYS A 49 14.70 19.89 46.25
C LYS A 49 14.79 20.99 45.17
N GLN A 50 15.93 21.63 44.98
CA GLN A 50 16.12 22.63 43.91
C GLN A 50 16.39 21.98 42.56
N ILE A 51 17.12 20.86 42.52
CA ILE A 51 17.30 20.08 41.29
C ILE A 51 15.97 19.47 40.86
N GLN A 52 15.21 18.90 41.78
CA GLN A 52 13.89 18.34 41.53
C GLN A 52 12.89 19.43 41.15
N LYS A 53 12.92 20.58 41.81
CA LYS A 53 12.12 21.75 41.40
C LYS A 53 12.53 22.28 40.04
N MET A 54 13.82 22.32 39.70
CA MET A 54 14.29 22.78 38.40
C MET A 54 13.99 21.76 37.28
N GLU A 55 13.98 20.46 37.58
CA GLU A 55 13.53 19.42 36.67
C GLU A 55 12.01 19.45 36.48
N ASP A 56 11.25 19.69 37.55
CA ASP A 56 9.80 19.81 37.51
C ASP A 56 9.37 21.11 36.80
N ASP A 57 10.01 22.24 37.09
CA ASP A 57 9.80 23.52 36.41
C ASP A 57 10.21 23.41 34.93
N PHE A 58 11.33 22.74 34.61
CA PHE A 58 11.71 22.48 33.21
C PHE A 58 10.72 21.54 32.50
N LYS A 59 10.24 20.47 33.13
CA LYS A 59 9.20 19.60 32.55
C LYS A 59 7.89 20.34 32.36
N HIS A 60 7.51 21.17 33.32
CA HIS A 60 6.29 21.95 33.31
C HIS A 60 6.34 23.01 32.20
N ASP A 61 7.40 23.82 32.17
CA ASP A 61 7.59 24.87 31.18
C ASP A 61 7.81 24.28 29.78
N PHE A 62 8.57 23.19 29.64
CA PHE A 62 8.74 22.51 28.35
C PHE A 62 7.43 21.89 27.84
N LYS A 63 6.59 21.33 28.71
CA LYS A 63 5.26 20.82 28.32
C LYS A 63 4.29 21.96 27.99
N GLN A 64 4.37 23.08 28.70
CA GLN A 64 3.45 24.21 28.58
C GLN A 64 3.80 25.12 27.40
N ASP A 65 5.07 25.51 27.24
CA ASP A 65 5.54 26.40 26.16
C ASP A 65 5.54 25.72 24.79
N PHE A 66 5.88 24.42 24.72
CA PHE A 66 5.79 23.65 23.48
C PHE A 66 4.44 22.95 23.29
N LYS A 67 3.47 23.17 24.19
CA LYS A 67 2.13 22.57 24.16
C LYS A 67 2.16 21.08 23.78
N ILE A 68 3.12 20.34 24.33
CA ILE A 68 3.47 19.00 23.84
C ILE A 68 2.30 18.03 23.98
N GLU A 69 1.52 18.18 25.05
CA GLU A 69 0.31 17.38 25.27
C GLU A 69 -0.77 17.68 24.20
N GLU A 70 -1.00 18.95 23.87
CA GLU A 70 -1.95 19.39 22.83
C GLU A 70 -1.47 18.97 21.43
N ASN A 71 -0.17 19.11 21.14
CA ASN A 71 0.45 18.65 19.90
C ASN A 71 0.39 17.11 19.76
N ASN A 72 0.60 16.37 20.84
CA ASN A 72 0.46 14.91 20.85
C ASN A 72 -1.00 14.48 20.66
N GLU A 73 -1.95 15.21 21.24
CA GLU A 73 -3.38 14.99 21.03
C GLU A 73 -3.78 15.26 19.58
N VAL A 74 -3.35 16.38 18.99
CA VAL A 74 -3.54 16.70 17.57
C VAL A 74 -2.89 15.64 16.67
N LEU A 75 -1.68 15.18 16.98
CA LEU A 75 -1.03 14.09 16.22
C LEU A 75 -1.79 12.76 16.33
N ARG A 76 -2.36 12.46 17.50
CA ARG A 76 -3.19 11.27 17.70
C ARG A 76 -4.48 11.38 16.89
N ASP A 77 -5.13 12.54 16.90
CA ASP A 77 -6.36 12.79 16.14
C ASP A 77 -6.10 12.80 14.64
N MET A 78 -4.97 13.34 14.18
CA MET A 78 -4.52 13.24 12.79
C MET A 78 -4.27 11.79 12.38
N ARG A 79 -3.65 10.97 13.24
CA ARG A 79 -3.47 9.53 12.97
C ARG A 79 -4.80 8.78 12.92
N ALA A 80 -5.74 9.11 13.81
CA ALA A 80 -7.07 8.53 13.81
C ALA A 80 -7.84 8.91 12.53
N THR A 81 -7.82 10.19 12.16
CA THR A 81 -8.42 10.71 10.92
C THR A 81 -7.80 10.05 9.69
N LEU A 82 -6.47 9.92 9.63
CA LEU A 82 -5.77 9.27 8.52
C LEU A 82 -6.15 7.78 8.41
N ALA A 83 -6.28 7.08 9.54
CA ALA A 83 -6.73 5.70 9.56
C ALA A 83 -8.17 5.56 9.05
N GLU A 84 -9.06 6.49 9.43
CA GLU A 84 -10.43 6.56 8.92
C GLU A 84 -10.48 6.86 7.42
N VAL A 85 -9.68 7.83 6.94
CA VAL A 85 -9.54 8.13 5.51
C VAL A 85 -9.06 6.91 4.72
N HIS A 86 -8.07 6.18 5.21
CA HIS A 86 -7.62 4.94 4.54
C HIS A 86 -8.70 3.85 4.54
N LYS A 87 -9.49 3.73 5.60
CA LYS A 87 -10.63 2.81 5.64
C LYS A 87 -11.66 3.20 4.59
N SER A 88 -12.01 4.48 4.50
CA SER A 88 -12.94 5.03 3.51
C SER A 88 -12.41 4.88 2.08
N GLU A 89 -11.12 5.12 1.84
CA GLU A 89 -10.46 4.90 0.55
C GLU A 89 -10.57 3.43 0.12
N LYS A 90 -10.33 2.49 1.03
CA LYS A 90 -10.46 1.05 0.76
C LYS A 90 -11.91 0.67 0.41
N LEU A 91 -12.89 1.21 1.14
CA LEU A 91 -14.31 0.99 0.86
C LEU A 91 -14.70 1.55 -0.51
N LEU A 92 -14.30 2.78 -0.81
CA LEU A 92 -14.57 3.43 -2.09
C LEU A 92 -13.94 2.65 -3.26
N LYS A 93 -12.71 2.15 -3.12
CA LYS A 93 -12.08 1.28 -4.13
C LYS A 93 -12.90 0.00 -4.35
N GLN A 94 -13.43 -0.60 -3.29
CA GLN A 94 -14.26 -1.80 -3.40
C GLN A 94 -15.62 -1.51 -4.06
N GLU A 95 -16.24 -0.37 -3.77
CA GLU A 95 -17.47 0.08 -4.41
C GLU A 95 -17.26 0.35 -5.90
N ILE A 96 -16.17 1.04 -6.28
CA ILE A 96 -15.80 1.28 -7.68
C ILE A 96 -15.60 -0.04 -8.42
N ILE A 97 -14.89 -1.00 -7.83
CA ILE A 97 -14.71 -2.35 -8.38
C ILE A 97 -16.07 -3.02 -8.62
N THR A 98 -16.92 -3.04 -7.60
CA THR A 98 -18.23 -3.71 -7.66
C THR A 98 -19.13 -3.06 -8.72
N ALA A 99 -19.16 -1.72 -8.79
CA ALA A 99 -19.93 -0.98 -9.76
C ALA A 99 -19.41 -1.18 -11.20
N THR A 100 -18.09 -1.25 -11.37
CA THR A 100 -17.47 -1.49 -12.68
C THR A 100 -17.79 -2.89 -13.19
N ASP A 101 -17.68 -3.91 -12.33
CA ASP A 101 -18.05 -5.29 -12.67
C ASP A 101 -19.54 -5.41 -13.02
N LEU A 102 -20.43 -4.81 -12.22
CA LEU A 102 -21.87 -4.79 -12.50
C LEU A 102 -22.18 -4.10 -13.83
N ASN A 103 -21.54 -2.96 -14.10
CA ASN A 103 -21.75 -2.23 -15.35
C ASN A 103 -21.27 -3.03 -16.55
N PHE A 104 -20.09 -3.67 -16.44
CA PHE A 104 -19.55 -4.52 -17.50
C PHE A 104 -20.44 -5.75 -17.76
N GLU A 105 -20.90 -6.41 -16.69
CA GLU A 105 -21.89 -7.49 -16.78
C GLU A 105 -23.16 -7.02 -17.49
N ASN A 106 -23.70 -5.86 -17.10
CA ASN A 106 -24.90 -5.29 -17.70
C ASN A 106 -24.70 -4.96 -19.19
N SER A 107 -23.55 -4.41 -19.57
CA SER A 107 -23.23 -4.15 -20.98
C SER A 107 -23.15 -5.44 -21.80
N SER A 108 -22.78 -6.57 -21.20
CA SER A 108 -22.78 -7.85 -21.91
C SER A 108 -24.18 -8.33 -22.31
N PHE A 109 -25.25 -7.84 -21.67
CA PHE A 109 -26.62 -8.15 -22.11
C PHE A 109 -26.95 -7.57 -23.49
N LEU A 110 -26.22 -6.56 -23.98
CA LEU A 110 -26.36 -6.09 -25.35
C LEU A 110 -26.12 -7.24 -26.34
N LEU A 111 -25.12 -8.09 -26.07
CA LEU A 111 -24.83 -9.27 -26.89
C LEU A 111 -25.97 -10.30 -26.90
N SER A 112 -26.81 -10.29 -25.86
CA SER A 112 -27.97 -11.16 -25.76
C SER A 112 -29.22 -10.63 -26.49
N GLN A 113 -29.16 -9.45 -27.12
CA GLN A 113 -30.28 -8.88 -27.87
C GLN A 113 -30.28 -9.29 -29.35
N VAL A 114 -29.20 -9.89 -29.86
CA VAL A 114 -29.12 -10.38 -31.24
C VAL A 114 -30.30 -11.30 -31.56
N ASP A 115 -31.01 -11.03 -32.64
CA ASP A 115 -32.18 -11.78 -33.10
C ASP A 115 -32.22 -11.90 -34.63
N GLY A 116 -33.35 -12.38 -35.18
CA GLY A 116 -33.50 -12.59 -36.62
C GLY A 116 -33.54 -11.32 -37.46
N ASP A 117 -33.87 -10.18 -36.85
CA ASP A 117 -34.00 -8.89 -37.53
C ASP A 117 -32.74 -8.04 -37.38
N THR A 118 -31.80 -8.46 -36.53
CA THR A 118 -30.52 -7.79 -36.30
C THR A 118 -29.70 -7.72 -37.59
N HIS A 119 -29.39 -6.51 -38.03
CA HIS A 119 -28.57 -6.26 -39.21
C HIS A 119 -27.08 -6.19 -38.86
N THR A 120 -26.21 -6.40 -39.87
CA THR A 120 -24.74 -6.37 -39.73
C THR A 120 -24.23 -5.13 -39.00
N LEU A 121 -24.68 -3.93 -39.39
CA LEU A 121 -24.25 -2.68 -38.76
C LEU A 121 -24.63 -2.62 -37.27
N GLU A 122 -25.80 -3.13 -36.90
CA GLU A 122 -26.25 -3.18 -35.51
C GLU A 122 -25.40 -4.14 -34.68
N LEU A 123 -25.12 -5.33 -35.23
CA LEU A 123 -24.22 -6.30 -34.62
C LEU A 123 -22.81 -5.72 -34.39
N ASN A 124 -22.24 -5.07 -35.40
CA ASN A 124 -20.93 -4.43 -35.31
C ASN A 124 -20.91 -3.38 -34.19
N ASN A 125 -21.92 -2.51 -34.13
CA ASN A 125 -22.03 -1.49 -33.09
C ASN A 125 -22.14 -2.12 -31.70
N MET A 126 -22.90 -3.20 -31.53
CA MET A 126 -22.98 -3.94 -30.27
C MET A 126 -21.62 -4.49 -29.85
N LEU A 127 -20.88 -5.11 -30.77
CA LEU A 127 -19.55 -5.66 -30.53
C LEU A 127 -18.52 -4.58 -30.19
N ILE A 128 -18.48 -3.47 -30.93
CA ILE A 128 -17.58 -2.33 -30.70
C ILE A 128 -17.85 -1.71 -29.33
N ASN A 129 -19.11 -1.44 -29.00
CA ASN A 129 -19.49 -0.83 -27.72
C ASN A 129 -19.16 -1.75 -26.55
N PHE A 130 -19.40 -3.05 -26.71
CA PHE A 130 -19.05 -4.03 -25.70
C PHE A 130 -17.54 -4.13 -25.51
N ASN A 131 -16.75 -4.21 -26.59
CA ASN A 131 -15.29 -4.26 -26.55
C ASN A 131 -14.68 -3.01 -25.89
N THR A 132 -15.22 -1.82 -26.21
CA THR A 132 -14.82 -0.57 -25.56
C THR A 132 -15.10 -0.59 -24.05
N THR A 133 -16.24 -1.15 -23.66
CA THR A 133 -16.60 -1.27 -22.24
C THR A 133 -15.69 -2.27 -21.53
N PHE A 134 -15.33 -3.37 -22.21
CA PHE A 134 -14.37 -4.34 -21.73
C PHE A 134 -13.03 -3.68 -21.40
N ASP A 135 -12.47 -2.93 -22.36
CA ASP A 135 -11.16 -2.29 -22.20
C ASP A 135 -11.13 -1.34 -21.00
N LYS A 136 -12.21 -0.59 -20.80
CA LYS A 136 -12.38 0.26 -19.62
C LYS A 136 -12.43 -0.58 -18.34
N ALA A 137 -13.22 -1.65 -18.32
CA ALA A 137 -13.36 -2.50 -17.14
C ALA A 137 -12.01 -3.09 -16.71
N ILE A 138 -11.24 -3.66 -17.62
CA ILE A 138 -9.93 -4.27 -17.29
C ILE A 138 -8.84 -3.27 -16.93
N SER A 139 -8.98 -2.00 -17.34
CA SER A 139 -8.04 -0.95 -16.96
C SER A 139 -8.12 -0.55 -15.49
N THR A 140 -9.28 -0.80 -14.85
CA THR A 140 -9.53 -0.37 -13.47
C THR A 140 -9.11 -1.43 -12.46
N HIS A 141 -9.39 -2.70 -12.75
CA HIS A 141 -9.13 -3.81 -11.85
C HIS A 141 -9.19 -5.17 -12.57
N LYS A 142 -8.92 -6.23 -11.82
CA LYS A 142 -9.13 -7.61 -12.26
C LYS A 142 -10.58 -7.99 -12.05
N LEU A 143 -11.25 -8.45 -13.10
CA LEU A 143 -12.67 -8.76 -13.08
C LEU A 143 -12.99 -9.95 -12.16
N ASN A 144 -14.16 -9.91 -11.52
CA ASN A 144 -14.63 -11.06 -10.73
C ASN A 144 -14.93 -12.28 -11.62
N LEU A 145 -14.76 -13.47 -11.04
CA LEU A 145 -14.97 -14.74 -11.76
C LEU A 145 -16.41 -14.90 -12.26
N SER A 146 -17.41 -14.52 -11.47
CA SER A 146 -18.83 -14.59 -11.85
C SER A 146 -19.14 -13.64 -13.01
N THR A 147 -18.60 -12.42 -12.99
CA THR A 147 -18.73 -11.44 -14.06
C THR A 147 -18.16 -11.99 -15.36
N LEU A 148 -16.96 -12.57 -15.32
CA LEU A 148 -16.35 -13.22 -16.49
C LEU A 148 -17.21 -14.37 -17.02
N GLN A 149 -17.77 -15.21 -16.15
CA GLN A 149 -18.66 -16.31 -16.56
C GLN A 149 -19.90 -15.80 -17.29
N HIS A 150 -20.60 -14.81 -16.73
CA HIS A 150 -21.82 -14.25 -17.33
C HIS A 150 -21.53 -13.62 -18.70
N VAL A 151 -20.43 -12.87 -18.79
CA VAL A 151 -19.99 -12.27 -20.05
C VAL A 151 -19.67 -13.33 -21.11
N ILE A 152 -18.93 -14.39 -20.74
CA ILE A 152 -18.61 -15.47 -21.67
C ILE A 152 -19.88 -16.16 -22.16
N VAL A 153 -20.84 -16.43 -21.27
CA VAL A 153 -22.12 -17.02 -21.64
C VAL A 153 -22.90 -16.12 -22.59
N ASN A 154 -22.91 -14.80 -22.36
CA ASN A 154 -23.57 -13.85 -23.27
C ASN A 154 -22.89 -13.77 -24.65
N LEU A 155 -21.56 -13.86 -24.71
CA LEU A 155 -20.85 -13.93 -25.99
C LEU A 155 -21.13 -15.26 -26.72
N ILE A 156 -21.15 -16.40 -26.01
CA ILE A 156 -21.57 -17.69 -26.57
C ILE A 156 -22.97 -17.58 -27.17
N ASN A 157 -23.92 -17.02 -26.42
CA ASN A 157 -25.30 -16.84 -26.87
C ASN A 157 -25.36 -15.97 -28.14
N CYS A 158 -24.58 -14.89 -28.18
CA CYS A 158 -24.47 -14.03 -29.36
C CYS A 158 -24.00 -14.82 -30.58
N LEU A 159 -22.89 -15.56 -30.49
CA LEU A 159 -22.35 -16.40 -31.57
C LEU A 159 -23.36 -17.45 -32.05
N GLN A 160 -24.03 -18.13 -31.10
CA GLN A 160 -25.07 -19.11 -31.43
C GLN A 160 -26.24 -18.48 -32.18
N ARG A 161 -26.64 -17.25 -31.83
CA ARG A 161 -27.74 -16.54 -32.49
C ARG A 161 -27.34 -16.02 -33.86
N ILE A 162 -26.12 -15.50 -34.02
CA ILE A 162 -25.55 -15.14 -35.33
C ILE A 162 -25.67 -16.33 -36.28
N ARG A 163 -25.20 -17.51 -35.86
CA ARG A 163 -25.28 -18.73 -36.66
C ARG A 163 -26.72 -19.19 -36.89
N ARG A 164 -27.56 -19.18 -35.87
CA ARG A 164 -28.97 -19.63 -35.95
C ARG A 164 -29.78 -18.79 -36.92
N TYR A 165 -29.60 -17.48 -36.90
CA TYR A 165 -30.33 -16.53 -37.73
C TYR A 165 -29.61 -16.16 -39.03
N ARG A 166 -28.42 -16.75 -39.27
CA ARG A 166 -27.61 -16.50 -40.46
C ARG A 166 -27.28 -15.03 -40.65
N ILE A 167 -26.96 -14.35 -39.55
CA ILE A 167 -26.59 -12.93 -39.56
C ILE A 167 -25.21 -12.82 -40.16
N ARG A 168 -25.08 -12.03 -41.22
CA ARG A 168 -23.78 -11.69 -41.80
C ARG A 168 -23.06 -10.67 -40.93
N TYR A 169 -21.76 -10.86 -40.76
CA TYR A 169 -20.88 -9.88 -40.14
C TYR A 169 -19.59 -9.77 -40.96
N ASP A 170 -18.96 -8.59 -40.91
CA ASP A 170 -17.78 -8.29 -41.71
C ASP A 170 -16.47 -8.65 -40.99
N GLU A 171 -15.36 -8.36 -41.66
CA GLU A 171 -14.00 -8.58 -41.13
C GLU A 171 -13.77 -7.81 -39.82
N GLU A 172 -14.31 -6.60 -39.68
CA GLU A 172 -14.19 -5.81 -38.45
C GLU A 172 -14.86 -6.50 -37.27
N ALA A 173 -16.10 -6.99 -37.44
CA ALA A 173 -16.77 -7.76 -36.41
C ALA A 173 -16.04 -9.08 -36.09
N TYR A 174 -15.51 -9.76 -37.09
CA TYR A 174 -14.69 -10.96 -36.91
C TYR A 174 -13.47 -10.68 -36.03
N ASP A 175 -12.72 -9.61 -36.32
CA ASP A 175 -11.54 -9.21 -35.55
C ASP A 175 -11.90 -8.85 -34.11
N ILE A 176 -13.02 -8.16 -33.91
CA ILE A 176 -13.50 -7.80 -32.57
C ILE A 176 -13.89 -9.04 -31.77
N ILE A 177 -14.60 -10.00 -32.37
CA ILE A 177 -14.98 -11.25 -31.70
C ILE A 177 -13.73 -12.02 -31.25
N ASN A 178 -12.72 -12.13 -32.11
CA ASN A 178 -11.45 -12.77 -31.79
C ASN A 178 -10.71 -12.02 -30.66
N SER A 179 -10.64 -10.69 -30.76
CA SER A 179 -10.06 -9.84 -29.72
C SER A 179 -10.76 -10.03 -28.36
N LEU A 180 -12.10 -10.10 -28.36
CA LEU A 180 -12.89 -10.35 -27.17
C LEU A 180 -12.59 -11.73 -26.56
N PHE A 181 -12.46 -12.78 -27.39
CA PHE A 181 -12.08 -14.11 -26.92
C PHE A 181 -10.71 -14.10 -26.21
N ASP A 182 -9.71 -13.45 -26.81
CA ASP A 182 -8.36 -13.36 -26.25
C ASP A 182 -8.35 -12.58 -24.93
N LYS A 183 -9.05 -11.44 -24.89
CA LYS A 183 -9.20 -10.63 -23.67
C LYS A 183 -9.89 -11.42 -22.56
N LEU A 184 -10.99 -12.13 -22.85
CA LEU A 184 -11.70 -12.97 -21.89
C LEU A 184 -10.84 -14.11 -21.37
N SER A 185 -10.12 -14.78 -22.25
CA SER A 185 -9.21 -15.87 -21.91
C SER A 185 -8.10 -15.38 -20.98
N SER A 186 -7.47 -14.26 -21.33
CA SER A 186 -6.41 -13.63 -20.52
C SER A 186 -6.91 -13.23 -19.13
N GLN A 187 -8.03 -12.50 -19.04
CA GLN A 187 -8.58 -12.07 -17.76
C GLN A 187 -9.05 -13.24 -16.88
N SER A 188 -9.57 -14.29 -17.48
CA SER A 188 -9.94 -15.52 -16.76
C SER A 188 -8.73 -16.19 -16.12
N ILE A 189 -7.63 -16.33 -16.87
CA ILE A 189 -6.38 -16.90 -16.34
C ILE A 189 -5.84 -16.04 -15.19
N ILE A 190 -5.78 -14.72 -15.37
CA ILE A 190 -5.31 -13.76 -14.36
C ILE A 190 -6.15 -13.86 -13.07
N SER A 191 -7.46 -14.03 -13.21
CA SER A 191 -8.42 -14.07 -12.09
C SER A 191 -8.41 -15.42 -11.37
N ILE A 192 -8.14 -16.51 -12.08
CA ILE A 192 -7.95 -17.85 -11.50
C ILE A 192 -6.64 -17.91 -10.70
N GLN A 193 -5.51 -17.48 -11.29
CA GLN A 193 -4.18 -17.59 -10.66
C GLN A 193 -4.06 -16.83 -9.33
N LYS A 194 -4.80 -15.73 -9.17
CA LYS A 194 -4.76 -14.92 -7.95
C LYS A 194 -5.63 -15.48 -6.81
N ASN A 195 -6.54 -16.41 -7.11
CA ASN A 195 -7.51 -16.94 -6.16
C ASN A 195 -7.24 -18.43 -5.91
N SER A 196 -6.20 -18.79 -5.15
CA SER A 196 -5.87 -20.20 -4.85
C SER A 196 -6.78 -20.86 -3.81
N ASP A 197 -7.96 -20.30 -3.55
CA ASP A 197 -8.84 -20.71 -2.45
C ASP A 197 -9.72 -21.90 -2.86
N MET A 198 -9.65 -23.00 -2.11
CA MET A 198 -10.35 -24.27 -2.43
C MET A 198 -11.87 -24.11 -2.56
N ASN A 199 -12.47 -23.17 -1.83
CA ASN A 199 -13.91 -22.88 -1.88
C ASN A 199 -14.40 -22.30 -3.22
N ARG A 200 -13.48 -21.93 -4.14
CA ARG A 200 -13.82 -21.41 -5.47
C ARG A 200 -13.43 -22.34 -6.61
N TYR A 201 -12.97 -23.55 -6.30
CA TYR A 201 -12.60 -24.56 -7.31
C TYR A 201 -13.72 -24.81 -8.33
N PHE A 202 -14.96 -24.90 -7.87
CA PHE A 202 -16.13 -25.10 -8.74
C PHE A 202 -16.32 -23.94 -9.72
N THR A 203 -16.24 -22.69 -9.25
CA THR A 203 -16.37 -21.49 -10.09
C THR A 203 -15.23 -21.41 -11.12
N GLN A 204 -14.01 -21.73 -10.72
CA GLN A 204 -12.86 -21.75 -11.63
C GLN A 204 -13.00 -22.82 -12.71
N HIS A 205 -13.40 -24.04 -12.32
CA HIS A 205 -13.65 -25.12 -13.26
C HIS A 205 -14.78 -24.75 -14.23
N SER A 206 -15.90 -24.22 -13.72
CA SER A 206 -17.01 -23.76 -14.54
C SER A 206 -16.58 -22.65 -15.52
N LEU A 207 -15.72 -21.71 -15.10
CA LEU A 207 -15.19 -20.67 -15.99
C LEU A 207 -14.32 -21.26 -17.11
N LEU A 208 -13.48 -22.25 -16.80
CA LEU A 208 -12.67 -22.94 -17.81
C LEU A 208 -13.54 -23.71 -18.81
N GLU A 209 -14.61 -24.35 -18.36
CA GLU A 209 -15.58 -24.99 -19.26
C GLU A 209 -16.28 -23.97 -20.15
N CYS A 210 -16.70 -22.82 -19.60
CA CYS A 210 -17.26 -21.72 -20.41
C CYS A 210 -16.28 -21.25 -21.50
N LEU A 211 -14.99 -21.11 -21.20
CA LEU A 211 -13.98 -20.73 -22.20
C LEU A 211 -13.80 -21.80 -23.29
N LYS A 212 -13.85 -23.08 -22.92
CA LYS A 212 -13.82 -24.17 -23.91
C LYS A 212 -15.02 -24.13 -24.84
N SER A 213 -16.22 -23.91 -24.28
CA SER A 213 -17.45 -23.75 -25.06
C SER A 213 -17.38 -22.54 -25.99
N LEU A 214 -16.89 -21.39 -25.49
CA LEU A 214 -16.70 -20.19 -26.31
C LEU A 214 -15.74 -20.45 -27.47
N LYS A 215 -14.60 -21.08 -27.21
CA LYS A 215 -13.64 -21.46 -28.26
C LYS A 215 -14.25 -22.40 -29.29
N SER A 216 -15.12 -23.31 -28.85
CA SER A 216 -15.83 -24.23 -29.76
C SER A 216 -16.82 -23.48 -30.65
N GLU A 217 -17.63 -22.59 -30.08
CA GLU A 217 -18.62 -21.80 -30.85
C GLU A 217 -17.95 -20.83 -31.81
N LEU A 218 -16.82 -20.22 -31.41
CA LEU A 218 -16.02 -19.38 -32.30
C LEU A 218 -15.63 -20.14 -33.59
N LYS A 219 -15.09 -21.36 -33.43
CA LYS A 219 -14.73 -22.22 -34.57
C LYS A 219 -15.93 -22.58 -35.46
N GLU A 220 -17.11 -22.77 -34.88
CA GLU A 220 -18.33 -23.06 -35.65
C GLU A 220 -18.81 -21.83 -36.42
N CYS A 221 -18.70 -20.63 -35.84
CA CYS A 221 -18.94 -19.38 -36.55
C CYS A 221 -17.91 -19.15 -37.68
N ASP A 222 -16.62 -19.44 -37.46
CA ASP A 222 -15.59 -19.29 -38.49
C ASP A 222 -15.86 -20.18 -39.71
N LYS A 223 -16.26 -21.44 -39.48
CA LYS A 223 -16.68 -22.36 -40.56
C LYS A 223 -17.88 -21.81 -41.32
N TYR A 224 -18.87 -21.28 -40.61
CA TYR A 224 -20.04 -20.68 -41.23
C TYR A 224 -19.66 -19.51 -42.14
N MET A 225 -18.77 -18.62 -41.68
CA MET A 225 -18.30 -17.48 -42.47
C MET A 225 -17.51 -17.91 -43.71
N ASN A 226 -16.61 -18.87 -43.57
CA ASN A 226 -15.83 -19.36 -44.71
C ASN A 226 -16.71 -20.05 -45.76
N ASN A 227 -17.75 -20.77 -45.35
CA ASN A 227 -18.68 -21.41 -46.28
C ASN A 227 -19.58 -20.39 -47.01
N GLU A 228 -19.98 -19.28 -46.37
CA GLU A 228 -20.71 -18.21 -47.07
C GLU A 228 -19.80 -17.43 -48.04
N LEU A 229 -18.50 -17.32 -47.77
CA LEU A 229 -17.54 -16.66 -48.67
C LEU A 229 -17.29 -17.48 -49.95
N GLU A 230 -17.22 -18.82 -49.85
CA GLU A 230 -17.05 -19.71 -51.02
C GLU A 230 -18.27 -19.68 -51.98
N ASP A 231 -19.48 -19.44 -51.47
CA ASP A 231 -20.71 -19.36 -52.28
C ASP A 231 -20.82 -18.05 -53.10
N HIS A 232 -19.96 -17.03 -52.87
CA HIS A 232 -19.96 -15.75 -53.61
C HIS A 232 -18.83 -15.60 -54.64
N ASP A 233 -17.88 -16.55 -54.70
CA ASP A 233 -16.80 -16.56 -55.72
C ASP A 233 -17.21 -17.27 -57.03
N ILE A 234 -18.50 -17.63 -57.17
CA ILE A 234 -19.10 -18.14 -58.40
C ILE A 234 -20.16 -17.14 -58.88
N ASP A 235 -19.72 -16.04 -59.48
CA ASP A 235 -20.44 -15.31 -60.54
C ASP A 235 -19.46 -14.44 -61.37
#